data_AF-A0A522VZ28-F1
#
_entry.id   AF-A0A522VZ28-F1
#
_cell.length_a   1.000
_cell.length_b   1.000
_cell.length_c   1.000
_cell.angle_alpha   90.00
_cell.angle_beta   90.00
_cell.angle_gamma   90.00
#
_symmetry.space_group_name_H-M   'P 1'
#
loop_
_entity.id
_entity.type
_entity.pdbx_description
1 polymer ?
#
loop_
_entity_poly.entity_id
_entity_poly.type
_entity_poly.pdbx_seq_one_letter_code
_entity_poly.pdbx_strand_id
1 'polypeptide(L)'
;MAQLSPFARLIDRIDVRIDLARACLLIAEDAYPGLDVEQYMTELERLALRLRACLSQSAGAAEKVIALNQFLFDELGYSGNAEDYYDPRNSYLNEVMDRRTGVPLTLSVLYMELGRRIGLPLEGVSFPGHFLVRMKVRGGMLVLDPFAGGEPQSERDLRERLQRVVPAGATGPLPVSELPLEQFLEPASNRQILARLLRNLKSI
;
A
#
# COMPACT_ATOMS: atom_id res chain seq x y z
N MET A 1 -16.13 6.29 -32.37
CA MET A 1 -15.14 6.53 -31.30
C MET A 1 -15.28 5.42 -30.30
N ALA A 2 -14.23 4.60 -30.09
CA ALA A 2 -14.28 3.55 -29.06
C ALA A 2 -14.36 4.22 -27.69
N GLN A 3 -15.36 3.85 -26.88
CA GLN A 3 -15.44 4.35 -25.50
C GLN A 3 -14.30 3.70 -24.70
N LEU A 4 -13.49 4.53 -24.03
CA LEU A 4 -12.45 4.06 -23.11
C LEU A 4 -13.10 3.24 -21.98
N SER A 5 -12.47 2.14 -21.56
CA SER A 5 -12.94 1.37 -20.40
C SER A 5 -13.01 2.24 -19.13
N PRO A 6 -13.83 1.87 -18.13
CA PRO A 6 -13.86 2.59 -16.85
C PRO A 6 -12.47 2.80 -16.24
N PHE A 7 -11.62 1.79 -16.29
CA PHE A 7 -10.22 1.86 -15.85
C PHE A 7 -9.41 2.88 -16.65
N ALA A 8 -9.48 2.84 -18.00
CA ALA A 8 -8.75 3.77 -18.86
C ALA A 8 -9.13 5.24 -18.60
N ARG A 9 -10.41 5.53 -18.37
CA ARG A 9 -10.87 6.88 -18.00
C ARG A 9 -10.35 7.34 -16.63
N LEU A 10 -10.16 6.41 -15.69
CA LEU A 10 -9.67 6.71 -14.35
C LEU A 10 -8.18 7.08 -14.36
N ILE A 11 -7.37 6.32 -15.11
CA ILE A 11 -5.91 6.54 -15.19
C ILE A 11 -5.51 7.74 -16.06
N ASP A 12 -6.41 8.26 -16.89
CA ASP A 12 -6.20 9.46 -17.71
C ASP A 12 -6.27 10.77 -16.90
N ARG A 13 -6.79 10.71 -15.66
CA ARG A 13 -6.84 11.86 -14.75
C ARG A 13 -5.46 12.28 -14.28
N ILE A 14 -5.29 13.53 -13.82
CA ILE A 14 -4.07 13.91 -13.10
C ILE A 14 -3.81 12.93 -11.93
N ASP A 15 -2.54 12.60 -11.67
CA ASP A 15 -2.17 11.44 -10.83
C ASP A 15 -2.82 11.47 -9.44
N VAL A 16 -2.80 12.64 -8.79
CA VAL A 16 -3.41 12.89 -7.46
C VAL A 16 -4.94 12.77 -7.44
N ARG A 17 -5.61 12.72 -8.60
CA ARG A 17 -7.06 12.51 -8.75
C ARG A 17 -7.44 11.08 -9.16
N ILE A 18 -6.45 10.20 -9.29
CA ILE A 18 -6.70 8.77 -9.47
C ILE A 18 -7.16 8.21 -8.12
N ASP A 19 -8.36 7.63 -8.10
CA ASP A 19 -8.85 6.86 -6.97
C ASP A 19 -8.15 5.50 -7.00
N LEU A 20 -7.15 5.31 -6.13
CA LEU A 20 -6.26 4.17 -6.16
C LEU A 20 -7.01 2.87 -5.82
N ALA A 21 -7.83 2.87 -4.76
CA ALA A 21 -8.68 1.74 -4.42
C ALA A 21 -9.60 1.33 -5.58
N ARG A 22 -10.32 2.28 -6.17
CA ARG A 22 -11.21 1.99 -7.30
C ARG A 22 -10.43 1.45 -8.51
N ALA A 23 -9.25 2.00 -8.79
CA ALA A 23 -8.41 1.51 -9.88
C ALA A 23 -7.94 0.07 -9.62
N CYS A 24 -7.58 -0.29 -8.39
CA CYS A 24 -7.24 -1.66 -8.01
C CYS A 24 -8.44 -2.62 -8.14
N LEU A 25 -9.65 -2.20 -7.76
CA LEU A 25 -10.87 -3.00 -7.92
C LEU A 25 -11.25 -3.19 -9.38
N LEU A 26 -11.08 -2.16 -10.22
CA LEU A 26 -11.30 -2.28 -11.67
C LEU A 26 -10.26 -3.19 -12.35
N ILE A 27 -9.05 -3.32 -11.80
CA ILE A 27 -8.09 -4.35 -12.24
C ILE A 27 -8.58 -5.74 -11.85
N ALA A 28 -9.16 -5.88 -10.66
CA ALA A 28 -9.69 -7.17 -10.20
C ALA A 28 -10.91 -7.62 -11.01
N GLU A 29 -11.76 -6.70 -11.48
CA GLU A 29 -12.93 -7.02 -12.33
C GLU A 29 -12.55 -7.82 -13.60
N ASP A 30 -11.33 -7.66 -14.13
CA ASP A 30 -10.82 -8.44 -15.27
C ASP A 30 -10.67 -9.94 -14.93
N ALA A 31 -10.22 -10.25 -13.71
CA ALA A 31 -10.09 -11.61 -13.21
C ALA A 31 -11.39 -12.17 -12.60
N TYR A 32 -12.26 -11.28 -12.12
CA TYR A 32 -13.54 -11.59 -11.48
C TYR A 32 -14.70 -10.88 -12.22
N PRO A 33 -15.15 -11.41 -13.37
CA PRO A 33 -16.22 -10.78 -14.13
C PRO A 33 -17.49 -10.60 -13.30
N GLY A 34 -18.01 -9.37 -13.27
CA GLY A 34 -19.20 -9.03 -12.48
C GLY A 34 -18.92 -8.63 -11.03
N LEU A 35 -17.65 -8.41 -10.65
CA LEU A 35 -17.27 -7.84 -9.37
C LEU A 35 -18.00 -6.52 -9.11
N ASP A 36 -18.72 -6.43 -7.99
CA ASP A 36 -19.37 -5.18 -7.59
C ASP A 36 -18.35 -4.22 -6.95
N VAL A 37 -17.73 -3.39 -7.80
CA VAL A 37 -16.75 -2.38 -7.38
C VAL A 37 -17.34 -1.41 -6.34
N GLU A 38 -18.62 -1.04 -6.46
CA GLU A 38 -19.23 -0.07 -5.55
C GLU A 38 -19.46 -0.66 -4.15
N GLN A 39 -19.74 -1.97 -4.06
CA GLN A 39 -19.82 -2.68 -2.79
C GLN A 39 -18.50 -2.56 -1.99
N TYR A 40 -17.35 -2.81 -2.63
CA TYR A 40 -16.05 -2.71 -1.96
C TYR A 40 -15.67 -1.26 -1.62
N MET A 41 -16.02 -0.30 -2.48
CA MET A 41 -15.83 1.13 -2.16
C MET A 41 -16.68 1.56 -0.96
N THR A 42 -17.92 1.10 -0.88
CA THR A 42 -18.81 1.33 0.28
C THR A 42 -18.25 0.69 1.55
N GLU A 43 -17.68 -0.51 1.44
CA GLU A 43 -17.05 -1.19 2.57
C GLU A 43 -15.82 -0.41 3.08
N LEU A 44 -14.97 0.13 2.19
CA LEU A 44 -13.87 1.01 2.60
C LEU A 44 -14.34 2.24 3.37
N GLU A 45 -15.44 2.86 2.94
CA GLU A 45 -16.04 3.99 3.66
C GLU A 45 -16.57 3.57 5.03
N ARG A 46 -17.24 2.41 5.11
CA ARG A 46 -17.74 1.85 6.37
C ARG A 46 -16.59 1.58 7.35
N LEU A 47 -15.49 0.98 6.90
CA LEU A 47 -14.30 0.73 7.71
C LEU A 47 -13.68 2.04 8.21
N ALA A 48 -13.56 3.04 7.33
CA ALA A 48 -13.02 4.34 7.73
C ALA A 48 -13.90 5.10 8.73
N LEU A 49 -15.23 4.99 8.61
CA LEU A 49 -16.16 5.57 9.58
C LEU A 49 -16.01 4.91 10.97
N ARG A 50 -15.89 3.57 11.00
CA ARG A 50 -15.61 2.83 12.24
C ARG A 50 -14.30 3.27 12.89
N LEU A 51 -13.21 3.31 12.11
CA LEU A 51 -11.91 3.76 12.60
C LEU A 51 -11.97 5.20 13.12
N ARG A 52 -12.67 6.11 12.42
CA ARG A 52 -12.84 7.49 12.86
C ARG A 52 -13.61 7.61 14.17
N ALA A 53 -14.60 6.75 14.41
CA ALA A 53 -15.38 6.76 15.64
C ALA A 53 -14.55 6.40 16.88
N CYS A 54 -13.44 5.67 16.70
CA CYS A 54 -12.49 5.34 17.78
C CYS A 54 -11.49 6.46 18.08
N LEU A 55 -11.44 7.52 17.26
CA LEU A 55 -10.46 8.60 17.36
C LEU A 55 -11.04 9.83 18.04
N SER A 56 -10.26 10.45 18.93
CA SER A 56 -10.58 11.79 19.43
C SER A 56 -10.45 12.83 18.31
N GLN A 57 -11.22 13.93 18.38
CA GLN A 57 -11.12 15.01 17.39
C GLN A 57 -9.74 15.69 17.40
N SER A 58 -9.06 15.68 18.54
CA SER A 58 -7.70 16.23 18.73
C SER A 58 -6.59 15.23 18.46
N ALA A 59 -6.90 14.02 17.96
CA ALA A 59 -5.92 12.96 17.82
C ALA A 59 -4.74 13.38 16.92
N GLY A 60 -3.52 13.23 17.44
CA GLY A 60 -2.29 13.49 16.72
C GLY A 60 -2.00 12.43 15.66
N ALA A 61 -1.02 12.70 14.78
CA ALA A 61 -0.63 11.74 13.74
C ALA A 61 -0.14 10.40 14.30
N ALA A 62 0.62 10.41 15.41
CA ALA A 62 1.10 9.20 16.06
C ALA A 62 -0.06 8.35 16.62
N GLU A 63 -1.01 8.97 17.32
CA GLU A 63 -2.21 8.31 17.86
C GLU A 63 -3.07 7.71 16.74
N LYS A 64 -3.21 8.43 15.63
CA LYS A 64 -3.92 7.96 14.44
C LYS A 64 -3.25 6.76 13.77
N VAL A 65 -1.91 6.73 13.70
CA VAL A 65 -1.16 5.57 13.18
C VAL A 65 -1.34 4.36 14.10
N ILE A 66 -1.25 4.56 15.41
CA ILE A 66 -1.47 3.48 16.39
C ILE A 66 -2.90 2.91 16.25
N ALA A 67 -3.91 3.78 16.22
CA ALA A 67 -5.30 3.36 16.05
C ALA A 67 -5.53 2.66 14.71
N LEU A 68 -4.92 3.13 13.62
CA LEU A 68 -5.00 2.48 12.32
C LEU A 68 -4.38 1.08 12.35
N ASN A 69 -3.21 0.91 12.97
CA ASN A 69 -2.55 -0.39 13.10
C ASN A 69 -3.41 -1.35 13.93
N GLN A 70 -3.85 -0.92 15.12
CA GLN A 70 -4.71 -1.72 16.00
C GLN A 70 -6.00 -2.13 15.31
N PHE A 71 -6.68 -1.18 14.67
CA PHE A 71 -7.94 -1.47 13.98
C PHE A 71 -7.73 -2.43 12.81
N LEU A 72 -6.74 -2.17 11.94
CA LEU A 72 -6.58 -2.95 10.72
C LEU A 72 -6.00 -4.35 11.00
N PHE A 73 -4.97 -4.45 11.83
CA PHE A 73 -4.23 -5.70 12.00
C PHE A 73 -4.70 -6.49 13.22
N ASP A 74 -4.98 -5.84 14.35
CA ASP A 74 -5.37 -6.55 15.57
C ASP A 74 -6.88 -6.84 15.61
N GLU A 75 -7.73 -5.83 15.34
CA GLU A 75 -9.19 -5.98 15.42
C GLU A 75 -9.78 -6.66 14.18
N LEU A 76 -9.39 -6.22 12.99
CA LEU A 76 -9.89 -6.80 11.75
C LEU A 76 -9.09 -8.04 11.33
N GLY A 77 -7.85 -8.23 11.82
CA GLY A 77 -7.06 -9.42 11.52
C GLY A 77 -6.46 -9.44 10.13
N TYR A 78 -6.23 -8.28 9.50
CA TYR A 78 -5.48 -8.25 8.24
C TYR A 78 -4.04 -8.70 8.49
N SER A 79 -3.46 -9.48 7.57
CA SER A 79 -2.08 -9.95 7.72
C SER A 79 -1.40 -10.18 6.38
N GLY A 80 -0.05 -10.14 6.40
CA GLY A 80 0.76 -10.55 5.27
C GLY A 80 0.69 -12.06 5.05
N ASN A 81 0.41 -12.50 3.83
CA ASN A 81 0.41 -13.93 3.50
C ASN A 81 1.84 -14.41 3.18
N ALA A 82 2.63 -14.74 4.21
CA ALA A 82 3.99 -15.26 4.02
C ALA A 82 4.00 -16.75 3.61
N GLU A 83 2.97 -17.50 3.99
CA GLU A 83 2.88 -18.95 3.73
C GLU A 83 2.59 -19.24 2.25
N ASP A 84 1.67 -18.50 1.65
CA ASP A 84 1.29 -18.63 0.24
C ASP A 84 1.45 -17.28 -0.48
N TYR A 85 2.69 -16.76 -0.45
CA TYR A 85 3.02 -15.40 -0.89
C TYR A 85 2.67 -15.15 -2.36
N TYR A 86 2.87 -16.15 -3.22
CA TYR A 86 2.64 -16.05 -4.66
C TYR A 86 1.20 -16.40 -5.08
N ASP A 87 0.27 -16.61 -4.15
CA ASP A 87 -1.15 -16.70 -4.49
C ASP A 87 -1.63 -15.39 -5.14
N PRO A 88 -2.10 -15.41 -6.41
CA PRO A 88 -2.51 -14.20 -7.12
C PRO A 88 -3.62 -13.44 -6.40
N ARG A 89 -4.46 -14.14 -5.63
CA ARG A 89 -5.51 -13.53 -4.81
C ARG A 89 -4.97 -12.53 -3.80
N ASN A 90 -3.73 -12.68 -3.33
CA ASN A 90 -3.11 -11.69 -2.43
C ASN A 90 -2.91 -10.32 -3.11
N SER A 91 -2.92 -10.27 -4.45
CA SER A 91 -2.73 -9.06 -5.25
C SER A 91 -4.05 -8.41 -5.70
N TYR A 92 -5.20 -9.07 -5.57
CA TYR A 92 -6.50 -8.48 -5.92
C TYR A 92 -7.16 -7.85 -4.70
N LEU A 93 -7.52 -6.55 -4.79
CA LEU A 93 -7.99 -5.80 -3.61
C LEU A 93 -9.30 -6.36 -3.03
N ASN A 94 -10.20 -6.90 -3.85
CA ASN A 94 -11.42 -7.57 -3.39
C ASN A 94 -11.10 -8.80 -2.52
N GLU A 95 -10.21 -9.68 -3.02
CA GLU A 95 -9.76 -10.88 -2.29
C GLU A 95 -9.03 -10.51 -1.00
N VAL A 96 -8.20 -9.47 -1.02
CA VAL A 96 -7.50 -8.98 0.18
C VAL A 96 -8.51 -8.48 1.21
N MET A 97 -9.55 -7.76 0.78
CA MET A 97 -10.61 -7.28 1.68
C MET A 97 -11.42 -8.43 2.27
N ASP A 98 -11.74 -9.46 1.48
CA ASP A 98 -12.58 -10.59 1.89
C ASP A 98 -11.81 -11.59 2.77
N ARG A 99 -10.60 -11.97 2.36
CA ARG A 99 -9.75 -12.95 3.04
C ARG A 99 -8.92 -12.34 4.17
N ARG A 100 -8.74 -11.02 4.15
CA ARG A 100 -7.90 -10.27 5.08
C ARG A 100 -6.43 -10.69 5.02
N THR A 101 -5.98 -11.19 3.88
CA THR A 101 -4.59 -11.55 3.63
C THR A 101 -4.11 -10.93 2.34
N GLY A 102 -2.89 -10.40 2.31
CA GLY A 102 -2.35 -9.75 1.11
C GLY A 102 -0.82 -9.76 1.03
N VAL A 103 -0.31 -9.18 -0.05
CA VAL A 103 1.11 -8.88 -0.26
C VAL A 103 1.44 -7.45 0.20
N PRO A 104 2.73 -7.08 0.32
CA PRO A 104 3.11 -5.75 0.82
C PRO A 104 2.43 -4.58 0.08
N LEU A 105 2.26 -4.71 -1.24
CA LEU A 105 1.64 -3.67 -2.06
C LEU A 105 0.16 -3.48 -1.72
N THR A 106 -0.64 -4.55 -1.70
CA THR A 106 -2.10 -4.46 -1.54
C THR A 106 -2.51 -4.10 -0.13
N LEU A 107 -1.80 -4.63 0.88
CA LEU A 107 -1.98 -4.18 2.28
C LEU A 107 -1.64 -2.70 2.42
N SER A 108 -0.60 -2.22 1.74
CA SER A 108 -0.25 -0.79 1.74
C SER A 108 -1.31 0.07 1.05
N VAL A 109 -1.93 -0.40 -0.05
CA VAL A 109 -3.06 0.31 -0.68
C VAL A 109 -4.21 0.48 0.33
N LEU A 110 -4.63 -0.61 0.98
CA LEU A 110 -5.68 -0.56 2.00
C LEU A 110 -5.31 0.38 3.15
N TYR A 111 -4.08 0.28 3.65
CA TYR A 111 -3.55 1.09 4.73
C TYR A 111 -3.56 2.59 4.40
N MET A 112 -3.10 2.97 3.19
CA MET A 112 -3.13 4.35 2.72
C MET A 112 -4.55 4.88 2.56
N GLU A 113 -5.48 4.07 2.05
CA GLU A 113 -6.86 4.49 1.81
C GLU A 113 -7.63 4.74 3.12
N LEU A 114 -7.40 3.92 4.14
CA LEU A 114 -7.95 4.16 5.48
C LEU A 114 -7.27 5.34 6.16
N GLY A 115 -5.93 5.42 6.12
CA GLY A 115 -5.18 6.50 6.72
C GLY A 115 -5.55 7.88 6.15
N ARG A 116 -5.69 8.01 4.83
CA ARG A 116 -6.14 9.25 4.19
C ARG A 116 -7.51 9.69 4.70
N ARG A 117 -8.44 8.75 4.92
CA ARG A 117 -9.79 9.05 5.41
C ARG A 117 -9.83 9.48 6.89
N ILE A 118 -8.76 9.24 7.66
CA ILE A 118 -8.58 9.80 9.01
C ILE A 118 -7.59 10.97 9.06
N GLY A 119 -7.18 11.47 7.89
CA GLY A 119 -6.31 12.64 7.75
C GLY A 119 -4.82 12.36 7.97
N LEU A 120 -4.36 11.13 7.77
CA LEU A 120 -2.94 10.81 7.68
C LEU A 120 -2.45 10.99 6.24
N PRO A 121 -1.42 11.82 5.99
CA PRO A 121 -0.82 11.99 4.67
C PRO A 121 0.17 10.86 4.37
N LEU A 122 -0.34 9.63 4.27
CA LEU A 122 0.44 8.44 3.95
C LEU A 122 0.75 8.38 2.45
N GLU A 123 2.00 8.09 2.11
CA GLU A 123 2.48 7.93 0.74
C GLU A 123 3.11 6.55 0.55
N GLY A 124 2.80 5.88 -0.56
CA GLY A 124 3.37 4.57 -0.87
C GLY A 124 4.81 4.71 -1.33
N VAL A 125 5.65 3.72 -1.02
CA VAL A 125 7.06 3.67 -1.42
C VAL A 125 7.31 2.35 -2.13
N SER A 126 7.69 2.45 -3.41
CA SER A 126 8.06 1.29 -4.21
C SER A 126 9.49 0.85 -3.89
N PHE A 127 9.71 0.36 -2.67
CA PHE A 127 11.02 -0.08 -2.18
C PHE A 127 11.54 -1.30 -2.97
N PRO A 128 12.86 -1.48 -3.15
CA PRO A 128 13.39 -2.70 -3.76
C PRO A 128 12.95 -3.97 -3.00
N GLY A 129 12.36 -4.92 -3.73
CA GLY A 129 11.89 -6.21 -3.18
C GLY A 129 10.74 -6.15 -2.17
N HIS A 130 10.23 -4.97 -1.81
CA HIS A 130 9.14 -4.81 -0.84
C HIS A 130 8.27 -3.58 -1.16
N PHE A 131 7.14 -3.37 -0.50
CA PHE A 131 6.40 -2.11 -0.62
C PHE A 131 6.14 -1.57 0.78
N LEU A 132 6.40 -0.28 0.97
CA LEU A 132 6.34 0.39 2.27
C LEU A 132 5.40 1.59 2.17
N VAL A 133 5.05 2.14 3.33
CA VAL A 133 4.32 3.40 3.44
C VAL A 133 5.17 4.38 4.23
N ARG A 134 5.16 5.66 3.83
CA ARG A 134 5.86 6.72 4.55
C ARG A 134 4.94 7.87 4.92
N MET A 135 5.35 8.65 5.90
CA MET A 135 4.72 9.91 6.28
C MET A 135 5.78 10.88 6.79
N LYS A 136 5.70 12.14 6.36
CA LYS A 136 6.53 13.20 6.93
C LYS A 136 6.07 13.50 8.36
N VAL A 137 7.01 13.54 9.30
CA VAL A 137 6.78 13.90 10.70
C VAL A 137 7.71 15.04 11.12
N ARG A 138 7.45 15.67 12.26
CA ARG A 138 8.39 16.66 12.81
C ARG A 138 9.72 15.97 13.08
N GLY A 139 10.78 16.37 12.38
CA GLY A 139 12.12 15.83 12.54
C GLY A 139 12.51 14.70 11.57
N GLY A 140 11.67 14.33 10.60
CA GLY A 140 12.09 13.37 9.57
C GLY A 140 10.95 12.65 8.84
N MET A 141 11.22 11.39 8.51
CA MET A 141 10.32 10.50 7.79
C MET A 141 9.97 9.31 8.70
N LEU A 142 8.69 9.06 8.91
CA LEU A 142 8.22 7.80 9.47
C LEU A 142 8.01 6.83 8.30
N VAL A 143 8.60 5.64 8.36
CA VAL A 143 8.40 4.56 7.39
C VAL A 143 7.75 3.39 8.12
N LEU A 144 6.71 2.82 7.52
CA LEU A 144 5.86 1.77 8.09
C LEU A 144 5.79 0.60 7.10
N ASP A 145 5.70 -0.62 7.63
CA ASP A 145 5.49 -1.83 6.84
C ASP A 145 4.10 -2.43 7.11
N PRO A 146 3.08 -2.13 6.27
CA PRO A 146 1.76 -2.74 6.41
C PRO A 146 1.73 -4.26 6.26
N PHE A 147 2.74 -4.88 5.63
CA PHE A 147 2.83 -6.35 5.59
C PHE A 147 3.18 -6.93 6.96
N ALA A 148 3.95 -6.18 7.75
CA ALA A 148 4.33 -6.50 9.12
C ALA A 148 3.50 -5.70 10.13
N GLY A 149 2.18 -5.62 9.95
CA GLY A 149 1.28 -5.00 10.94
C GLY A 149 1.43 -3.48 11.10
N GLY A 150 2.00 -2.80 10.11
CA GLY A 150 2.24 -1.36 10.18
C GLY A 150 3.42 -0.99 11.08
N GLU A 151 4.36 -1.91 11.30
CA GLU A 151 5.54 -1.69 12.14
C GLU A 151 6.44 -0.57 11.59
N PRO A 152 6.90 0.37 12.46
CA PRO A 152 7.92 1.35 12.09
C PRO A 152 9.22 0.66 11.64
N GLN A 153 9.76 1.10 10.51
CA GLN A 153 11.02 0.59 9.96
C GLN A 153 12.16 1.53 10.32
N SER A 154 13.18 1.03 11.02
CA SER A 154 14.40 1.77 11.29
C SER A 154 15.28 1.86 10.04
N GLU A 155 16.24 2.79 10.02
CA GLU A 155 17.24 2.85 8.95
C GLU A 155 17.99 1.52 8.80
N ARG A 156 18.28 0.85 9.92
CA ARG A 156 18.93 -0.47 9.93
C ARG A 156 18.08 -1.49 9.18
N ASP A 157 16.78 -1.58 9.47
CA ASP A 157 15.88 -2.54 8.82
C ASP A 157 15.82 -2.31 7.32
N LEU A 158 15.75 -1.04 6.90
CA LEU A 158 15.72 -0.65 5.50
C LEU A 158 17.03 -1.01 4.78
N ARG A 159 18.19 -0.76 5.40
CA ARG A 159 19.49 -1.14 4.84
C ARG A 159 19.66 -2.65 4.75
N GLU A 160 19.22 -3.41 5.77
CA GLU A 160 19.24 -4.88 5.73
C GLU A 160 18.36 -5.42 4.59
N ARG A 161 17.19 -4.82 4.35
CA ARG A 161 16.33 -5.20 3.20
C ARG A 161 17.02 -4.92 1.87
N LEU A 162 17.66 -3.76 1.70
CA LEU A 162 18.41 -3.44 0.49
C LEU A 162 19.51 -4.45 0.21
N GLN A 163 20.28 -4.84 1.24
CA GLN A 163 21.36 -5.81 1.10
C GLN A 163 20.88 -7.19 0.63
N ARG A 164 19.65 -7.60 0.96
CA ARG A 164 19.08 -8.89 0.53
C ARG A 164 18.65 -8.90 -0.94
N VAL A 165 18.31 -7.74 -1.51
CA VAL A 165 17.64 -7.65 -2.81
C VAL A 165 18.49 -6.99 -3.89
N VAL A 166 19.47 -6.17 -3.50
CA VAL A 166 20.43 -5.55 -4.43
C VAL A 166 21.59 -6.53 -4.64
N PRO A 167 21.77 -7.08 -5.85
CA PRO A 167 22.86 -8.02 -6.11
C PRO A 167 24.23 -7.35 -5.92
N ALA A 168 25.21 -8.14 -5.47
CA ALA A 168 26.59 -7.68 -5.38
C ALA A 168 27.08 -7.16 -6.76
N GLY A 169 27.59 -5.93 -6.81
CA GLY A 169 28.07 -5.28 -8.03
C GLY A 169 27.01 -4.52 -8.83
N ALA A 170 25.72 -4.59 -8.48
CA ALA A 170 24.66 -3.82 -9.16
C ALA A 170 24.80 -2.29 -8.95
N THR A 171 25.54 -1.88 -7.92
CA THR A 171 25.78 -0.49 -7.52
C THR A 171 27.19 -0.01 -7.91
N GLY A 172 27.87 -0.76 -8.78
CA GLY A 172 29.26 -0.50 -9.14
C GLY A 172 30.19 -0.63 -7.92
N PRO A 173 31.14 0.30 -7.70
CA PRO A 173 32.10 0.21 -6.60
C PRO A 173 31.49 0.54 -5.22
N LEU A 174 30.29 1.12 -5.17
CA LEU A 174 29.68 1.54 -3.90
C LEU A 174 29.01 0.34 -3.22
N PRO A 175 29.31 0.06 -1.94
CA PRO A 175 28.59 -0.96 -1.20
C PRO A 175 27.15 -0.51 -0.92
N VAL A 176 26.22 -1.46 -0.86
CA VAL A 176 24.79 -1.19 -0.63
C VAL A 176 24.55 -0.41 0.67
N SER A 177 25.41 -0.63 1.69
CA SER A 177 25.39 0.10 2.96
C SER A 177 25.63 1.60 2.84
N GLU A 178 26.30 2.06 1.78
CA GLU A 178 26.65 3.47 1.57
C GLU A 178 25.71 4.19 0.60
N LEU A 179 24.72 3.49 0.03
CA LEU A 179 23.74 4.14 -0.84
C LEU A 179 22.90 5.13 -0.03
N PRO A 180 22.56 6.30 -0.61
CA PRO A 180 21.66 7.25 0.03
C PRO A 180 20.28 6.60 0.13
N LEU A 181 19.77 6.43 1.35
CA LEU A 181 18.54 5.70 1.59
C LEU A 181 17.32 6.48 1.08
N GLU A 182 17.42 7.80 1.10
CA GLU A 182 16.36 8.75 0.72
C GLU A 182 15.88 8.51 -0.71
N GLN A 183 16.78 8.13 -1.62
CA GLN A 183 16.43 7.86 -3.02
C GLN A 183 15.49 6.65 -3.19
N PHE A 184 15.52 5.71 -2.24
CA PHE A 184 14.65 4.53 -2.23
C PHE A 184 13.34 4.77 -1.49
N LEU A 185 13.24 5.90 -0.79
CA LEU A 185 12.08 6.31 -0.01
C LEU A 185 11.24 7.38 -0.73
N GLU A 186 11.51 7.65 -2.01
CA GLU A 186 10.68 8.55 -2.81
C GLU A 186 9.23 8.02 -2.94
N PRO A 187 8.23 8.90 -2.90
CA PRO A 187 6.83 8.49 -2.94
C PRO A 187 6.51 7.97 -4.34
N ALA A 188 5.88 6.81 -4.41
CA ALA A 188 5.34 6.26 -5.64
C ALA A 188 4.06 6.99 -6.01
N SER A 189 3.96 7.41 -7.28
CA SER A 189 2.72 7.93 -7.84
C SER A 189 1.64 6.85 -7.94
N ASN A 190 0.37 7.23 -8.01
CA ASN A 190 -0.74 6.28 -8.17
C ASN A 190 -0.53 5.40 -9.42
N ARG A 191 -0.05 5.99 -10.53
CA ARG A 191 0.31 5.20 -11.73
C ARG A 191 1.45 4.23 -11.49
N GLN A 192 2.49 4.63 -10.74
CA GLN A 192 3.60 3.72 -10.42
C GLN A 192 3.13 2.55 -9.56
N ILE A 193 2.25 2.80 -8.60
CA ILE A 193 1.63 1.77 -7.75
C ILE A 193 0.82 0.80 -8.61
N LEU A 194 -0.10 1.32 -9.45
CA LEU A 194 -0.92 0.49 -10.35
C LEU A 194 -0.06 -0.31 -11.35
N ALA A 195 0.98 0.31 -11.91
CA ALA A 195 1.90 -0.39 -12.80
C ALA A 195 2.69 -1.48 -12.08
N ARG A 196 3.06 -1.28 -10.81
CA ARG A 196 3.71 -2.31 -9.99
C ARG A 196 2.75 -3.45 -9.67
N LEU A 197 1.50 -3.14 -9.33
CA LEU A 197 0.45 -4.13 -9.11
C LEU A 197 0.28 -5.05 -10.34
N LEU A 198 0.14 -4.47 -11.53
CA LEU A 198 0.02 -5.23 -12.78
C LEU A 198 1.27 -6.05 -13.09
N ARG A 199 2.48 -5.55 -12.77
CA ARG A 199 3.72 -6.32 -12.91
C ARG A 199 3.75 -7.51 -11.95
N ASN A 200 3.35 -7.33 -10.69
CA ASN A 200 3.27 -8.43 -9.72
C ASN A 200 2.33 -9.53 -10.24
N LEU A 201 1.13 -9.16 -10.69
CA LEU A 201 0.16 -10.11 -11.26
C LEU A 201 0.67 -10.85 -12.49
N LYS A 202 1.48 -10.19 -13.34
CA LYS A 202 2.09 -10.82 -14.52
C LYS A 202 3.22 -11.79 -14.17
N SER A 203 3.84 -11.62 -13.01
CA SER A 203 4.99 -12.41 -12.55
C SER A 203 4.62 -13.60 -11.67
N ILE A 204 3.33 -13.76 -11.37
CA ILE A 204 2.73 -14.92 -10.71
C ILE A 204 2.16 -15.84 -11.80
#